data_AF-S4GTA5-F1
#
_entry.id   AF-S4GTA5-F1
#
_cell.length_a   1.000
_cell.length_b   1.000
_cell.length_c   1.000
_cell.angle_alpha   90.00
_cell.angle_beta   90.00
_cell.angle_gamma   90.00
#
_symmetry.space_group_name_H-M   'P 1'
#
loop_
_entity.id
_entity.type
_entity.pdbx_description
1 polymer ?
#
loop_
_entity_poly.entity_id
_entity_poly.type
_entity_poly.pdbx_seq_one_letter_code
_entity_poly.pdbx_strand_id
1 'polypeptide(L)'
;MVAQIVDDTKGLTLVSASTLTSDFAGFTGTKTEAATKVGELIAAKAKEAGITAVIFDRGGNKYHGRVAAVAEGARQGGLAL
;
A
#
# COMPACT_ATOMS: atom_id res chain seq x y z
N MET A 1 8.88 3.03 3.94
CA MET A 1 7.56 2.52 4.35
C MET A 1 7.21 1.34 3.45
N VAL A 2 6.54 0.33 3.98
CA VAL A 2 6.19 -0.91 3.28
C VAL A 2 4.70 -1.16 3.47
N ALA A 3 4.03 -1.64 2.43
CA ALA A 3 2.66 -2.15 2.47
C ALA A 3 2.63 -3.52 1.76
N GLN A 4 1.80 -4.42 2.26
CA GLN A 4 1.66 -5.79 1.75
C GLN A 4 0.20 -6.21 1.73
N ILE A 5 -0.16 -7.06 0.78
CA ILE A 5 -1.41 -7.83 0.79
C ILE A 5 -1.04 -9.27 1.08
N VAL A 6 -1.63 -9.82 2.14
CA VAL A 6 -1.30 -11.13 2.68
C VAL A 6 -2.55 -12.01 2.66
N ASP A 7 -2.38 -13.27 2.26
CA ASP A 7 -3.36 -14.33 2.46
C ASP A 7 -3.04 -15.05 3.78
N ASP A 8 -3.74 -14.68 4.84
CA ASP A 8 -3.52 -15.23 6.19
C ASP A 8 -3.81 -16.73 6.28
N THR A 9 -4.63 -17.28 5.37
CA THR A 9 -4.95 -18.72 5.35
C THR A 9 -3.75 -19.56 4.92
N LYS A 10 -2.83 -18.96 4.16
CA LYS A 10 -1.61 -19.59 3.64
C LYS A 10 -0.33 -18.99 4.21
N GLY A 11 -0.41 -17.84 4.89
CA GLY A 11 0.74 -17.08 5.34
C GLY A 11 1.59 -16.55 4.19
N LEU A 12 0.98 -16.24 3.05
CA LEU A 12 1.69 -15.82 1.83
C LEU A 12 1.43 -14.35 1.50
N THR A 13 2.50 -13.62 1.17
CA THR A 13 2.38 -12.28 0.59
C THR A 13 2.04 -12.39 -0.89
N LEU A 14 0.89 -11.88 -1.28
CA LEU A 14 0.44 -11.87 -2.68
C LEU A 14 1.04 -10.68 -3.45
N VAL A 15 1.07 -9.51 -2.80
CA VAL A 15 1.54 -8.25 -3.40
C VAL A 15 2.28 -7.43 -2.36
N SER A 16 3.32 -6.70 -2.76
CA SER A 16 4.01 -5.74 -1.90
C SER A 16 4.43 -4.49 -2.65
N ALA A 17 4.50 -3.38 -1.91
CA ALA A 17 5.06 -2.11 -2.38
C ALA A 17 5.85 -1.45 -1.25
N SER A 18 6.95 -0.77 -1.59
CA SER A 18 7.75 -0.06 -0.60
C SER A 18 8.44 1.16 -1.17
N THR A 19 8.88 2.06 -0.29
CA THR A 19 9.77 3.16 -0.66
C THR A 19 11.22 2.71 -0.94
N LEU A 20 11.52 1.40 -0.85
CA LEU A 20 12.85 0.82 -1.06
C LEU A 20 12.98 0.14 -2.44
N THR A 21 11.87 -0.06 -3.16
CA THR A 21 11.89 -0.65 -4.49
C THR A 21 12.36 0.35 -5.55
N SER A 22 12.93 -0.15 -6.65
CA SER A 22 13.37 0.65 -7.80
C SER A 22 12.29 1.57 -8.35
N ASP A 23 11.02 1.16 -8.28
CA ASP A 23 9.84 1.93 -8.67
C ASP A 23 9.69 3.26 -7.90
N PHE A 24 10.45 3.40 -6.80
CA PHE A 24 10.48 4.56 -5.92
C PHE A 24 11.78 5.37 -6.01
N ALA A 25 12.75 4.90 -6.80
CA ALA A 25 14.04 5.57 -6.95
C ALA A 25 13.86 6.96 -7.59
N GLY A 26 14.48 7.98 -7.01
CA GLY A 26 14.37 9.35 -7.49
C GLY A 26 13.09 10.10 -7.09
N PHE A 27 12.21 9.48 -6.29
CA PHE A 27 11.06 10.19 -5.72
C PHE A 27 11.54 11.37 -4.85
N THR A 28 11.01 12.55 -5.13
CA THR A 28 11.22 13.76 -4.33
C THR A 28 9.88 14.22 -3.76
N GLY A 29 9.84 14.46 -2.45
CA GLY A 29 8.61 14.82 -1.76
C GLY A 29 8.69 14.53 -0.25
N THR A 30 7.61 14.85 0.43
CA THR A 30 7.41 14.60 1.86
C THR A 30 7.20 13.11 2.15
N LYS A 31 7.38 12.73 3.42
CA LYS A 31 7.10 11.36 3.87
C LYS A 31 5.64 10.96 3.71
N THR A 32 4.72 11.92 3.66
CA THR A 32 3.29 11.68 3.46
C THR A 32 2.97 11.45 1.99
N GLU A 33 3.52 12.26 1.08
CA GLU A 33 3.37 12.03 -0.37
C GLU A 33 3.99 10.69 -0.79
N ALA A 34 5.16 10.36 -0.23
CA ALA A 34 5.75 9.04 -0.41
C ALA A 34 4.80 7.92 0.07
N ALA A 35 4.03 8.19 1.14
CA ALA A 35 3.11 7.21 1.68
C ALA A 35 1.88 6.99 0.79
N THR A 36 1.30 8.07 0.28
CA THR A 36 0.23 8.03 -0.72
C THR A 36 0.66 7.25 -1.96
N LYS A 37 1.86 7.52 -2.48
CA LYS A 37 2.39 6.84 -3.66
C LYS A 37 2.53 5.33 -3.46
N VAL A 38 2.96 4.87 -2.28
CA VAL A 38 3.00 3.44 -1.97
C VAL A 38 1.58 2.83 -1.98
N GLY A 39 0.58 3.56 -1.48
CA GLY A 39 -0.84 3.16 -1.55
C GLY A 39 -1.33 2.98 -2.98
N GLU A 40 -1.05 3.94 -3.86
CA GLU A 40 -1.39 3.84 -5.29
C GLU A 40 -0.71 2.64 -5.96
N LEU A 41 0.59 2.44 -5.71
CA LEU A 41 1.36 1.35 -6.29
C LEU A 41 0.86 -0.02 -5.85
N ILE A 42 0.51 -0.19 -4.57
CA ILE A 42 -0.02 -1.47 -4.10
C ILE A 42 -1.40 -1.76 -4.69
N ALA A 43 -2.25 -0.74 -4.85
CA ALA A 43 -3.55 -0.89 -5.49
C ALA A 43 -3.42 -1.26 -6.97
N ALA A 44 -2.49 -0.64 -7.70
CA ALA A 44 -2.22 -1.01 -9.10
C ALA A 44 -1.76 -2.48 -9.22
N LYS A 45 -0.79 -2.91 -8.41
CA LYS A 45 -0.30 -4.29 -8.38
C LYS A 45 -1.38 -5.28 -7.92
N ALA A 46 -2.22 -4.89 -6.96
CA ALA A 46 -3.36 -5.69 -6.51
C ALA A 46 -4.35 -5.94 -7.66
N LYS A 47 -4.66 -4.89 -8.43
CA LYS A 47 -5.55 -4.99 -9.59
C LYS A 47 -4.97 -5.90 -10.68
N GLU A 48 -3.67 -5.81 -10.95
CA GLU A 48 -2.96 -6.72 -11.87
C GLU A 48 -3.03 -8.19 -11.39
N ALA A 49 -2.98 -8.41 -10.08
CA ALA A 49 -3.16 -9.72 -9.45
C ALA A 49 -4.63 -10.16 -9.31
N GLY A 50 -5.60 -9.37 -9.81
CA GLY A 50 -7.03 -9.69 -9.73
C GLY A 50 -7.66 -9.46 -8.35
N ILE A 51 -6.99 -8.73 -7.46
CA ILE A 51 -7.45 -8.44 -6.10
C ILE A 51 -8.13 -7.07 -6.08
N THR A 52 -9.39 -7.03 -5.67
CA THR A 52 -10.22 -5.81 -5.69
C THR A 52 -10.65 -5.33 -4.31
N ALA A 53 -10.66 -6.21 -3.31
CA ALA A 53 -11.06 -5.90 -1.94
C ALA A 53 -10.13 -6.58 -0.94
N VAL A 54 -9.68 -5.82 0.06
CA VAL A 54 -8.88 -6.31 1.18
C VAL A 54 -9.27 -5.56 2.46
N ILE A 55 -8.79 -6.02 3.62
CA ILE A 55 -8.96 -5.31 4.88
C ILE A 55 -7.68 -4.53 5.18
N PHE A 56 -7.81 -3.26 5.59
CA PHE A 56 -6.66 -2.45 5.95
C PHE A 56 -6.18 -2.74 7.38
N ASP A 57 -5.08 -3.49 7.52
CA ASP A 57 -4.35 -3.62 8.78
C ASP A 57 -3.36 -2.46 8.97
N ARG A 58 -3.40 -1.86 10.17
CA ARG A 58 -2.53 -0.75 10.57
C ARG A 58 -1.20 -1.22 11.17
N GLY A 59 -1.02 -2.52 11.38
CA GLY A 59 0.19 -3.10 11.96
C GLY A 59 0.51 -2.53 13.34
N GLY A 60 -0.53 -2.28 14.15
CA GLY A 60 -0.41 -1.66 15.48
C GLY A 60 -0.19 -0.14 15.52
N ASN A 61 -0.13 0.54 14.36
CA ASN A 61 0.04 1.98 14.30
C ASN A 61 -1.29 2.74 14.45
N LYS A 62 -1.23 4.00 14.88
CA LYS A 62 -2.40 4.91 14.85
C LYS A 62 -2.79 5.19 13.39
N TYR A 63 -4.10 5.21 13.12
CA TYR A 63 -4.62 5.66 11.83
C TYR A 63 -4.50 7.18 11.71
N HIS A 64 -3.31 7.64 11.33
CA HIS A 64 -3.00 9.05 11.17
C HIS A 64 -1.76 9.23 10.27
N GLY A 65 -1.55 10.45 9.76
CA GLY A 65 -0.39 10.83 8.97
C GLY A 65 -0.14 9.83 7.83
N ARG A 66 1.05 9.23 7.82
CA ARG A 66 1.48 8.29 6.77
C ARG A 66 0.58 7.06 6.63
N VAL A 67 0.08 6.51 7.74
CA VAL A 67 -0.77 5.31 7.71
C VAL A 67 -2.10 5.61 7.02
N ALA A 68 -2.70 6.75 7.37
CA ALA A 68 -3.91 7.22 6.70
C ALA A 68 -3.65 7.55 5.22
N ALA A 69 -2.49 8.13 4.89
CA ALA A 69 -2.10 8.43 3.52
C ALA A 69 -1.95 7.18 2.64
N VAL A 70 -1.44 6.05 3.17
CA VAL A 70 -1.41 4.77 2.44
C VAL A 70 -2.82 4.30 2.10
N ALA A 71 -3.71 4.28 3.10
CA ALA A 71 -5.08 3.83 2.91
C ALA A 71 -5.81 4.69 1.88
N GLU A 72 -5.61 6.01 1.92
CA GLU A 72 -6.19 6.93 0.96
C GLU A 72 -5.64 6.71 -0.46
N GLY A 73 -4.32 6.61 -0.62
CA GLY A 73 -3.71 6.33 -1.93
C GLY A 73 -4.16 4.99 -2.52
N ALA A 74 -4.35 3.97 -1.67
CA ALA A 74 -4.86 2.68 -2.11
C ALA A 74 -6.34 2.72 -2.54
N ARG A 75 -7.19 3.48 -1.82
CA ARG A 75 -8.59 3.72 -2.23
C ARG A 75 -8.67 4.46 -3.56
N GLN A 76 -7.85 5.49 -3.75
CA GLN A 76 -7.76 6.23 -5.01
C GLN A 76 -7.28 5.35 -6.17
N GLY A 77 -6.40 4.38 -5.88
CA GLY A 77 -5.99 3.34 -6.84
C GLY A 77 -7.07 2.29 -7.14
N GLY A 78 -8.26 2.38 -6.53
CA GLY A 78 -9.40 1.50 -6.80
C GLY A 78 -9.45 0.23 -5.95
N LEU A 79 -8.62 0.13 -4.90
CA LEU A 79 -8.68 -0.98 -3.96
C LEU A 79 -9.75 -0.69 -2.89
N ALA A 80 -10.70 -1.61 -2.70
CA ALA A 80 -11.66 -1.50 -1.62
C ALA A 80 -11.00 -1.90 -0.29
N LEU A 81 -11.02 -0.97 0.69
CA LEU A 81 -10.35 -1.04 1.99
C LEU A 81 -11.26 -0.70 3.16
#